data_AF-A0A2S4UJ58-F1
#
_entry.id   AF-A0A2S4UJ58-F1
#
_cell.length_a   1.000
_cell.length_b   1.000
_cell.length_c   1.000
_cell.angle_alpha   90.00
_cell.angle_beta   90.00
_cell.angle_gamma   90.00
#
_symmetry.space_group_name_H-M   'P 1'
#
loop_
_entity.id
_entity.type
_entity.pdbx_description
1 polymer ?
#
loop_
_entity_poly.entity_id
_entity_poly.type
_entity_poly.pdbx_seq_one_letter_code
_entity_poly.pdbx_strand_id
1 'polypeptide(L)' 'MQTDPLTNTTKPSTDATITVRVIKSFEYRNSKNLVLHHIDLETTSIDELLTLCLQQISSAPGWKTFQNVALGQHLESR' A
#
# COMPACT_ATOMS: atom_id res chain seq x y z
N MET A 1 0.23 32.95 22.22
CA MET A 1 -0.16 32.80 20.81
C MET A 1 -0.53 31.35 20.61
N GLN A 2 -1.79 31.06 20.25
CA GLN A 2 -2.27 29.69 20.05
C GLN A 2 -2.02 29.33 18.57
N THR A 3 -1.13 28.37 18.33
CA THR A 3 -0.82 27.90 16.97
C THR A 3 -1.90 26.92 16.55
N ASP A 4 -2.53 27.16 15.39
CA ASP A 4 -3.45 26.21 14.78
C ASP A 4 -2.74 24.85 14.58
N PRO A 5 -3.43 23.72 14.83
CA PRO A 5 -2.83 22.40 14.68
C PRO A 5 -2.46 22.14 13.23
N LEU A 6 -1.33 21.46 13.02
CA LEU A 6 -0.88 21.09 11.69
C LEU A 6 -1.87 20.08 11.07
N THR A 7 -2.21 20.26 9.80
CA THR A 7 -3.16 19.38 9.09
C THR A 7 -2.73 17.90 9.06
N ASN A 8 -1.43 17.60 9.19
CA ASN A 8 -0.96 16.22 9.32
C ASN A 8 -1.26 15.60 10.69
N THR A 9 -1.52 16.41 11.73
CA THR A 9 -1.89 15.97 13.09
C THR A 9 -3.40 15.96 13.33
N THR A 10 -4.19 16.54 12.42
CA THR A 10 -5.66 16.60 12.58
C THR A 10 -6.37 15.29 12.22
N LYS A 11 -5.74 14.42 11.42
CA LYS A 11 -6.28 13.09 11.16
C LYS A 11 -5.78 12.11 12.22
N PRO A 12 -6.67 11.25 12.76
CA PRO A 12 -6.24 10.22 13.70
C PRO A 12 -5.38 9.18 12.98
N SER A 13 -4.40 8.60 13.69
CA SER A 13 -3.53 7.53 13.19
C SER A 13 -4.32 6.28 12.77
N THR A 14 -5.53 6.13 13.31
CA THR A 14 -6.48 5.06 12.98
C THR A 14 -7.18 5.25 11.62
N ASP A 15 -7.01 6.41 10.97
CA ASP A 15 -7.60 6.73 9.66
C ASP A 15 -6.55 7.31 8.69
N ALA A 16 -5.56 6.49 8.36
CA ALA A 16 -4.49 6.85 7.43
C ALA A 16 -4.83 6.48 5.98
N THR A 17 -4.24 7.22 5.04
CA THR A 17 -4.19 6.84 3.63
C THR A 17 -2.75 6.46 3.26
N ILE A 18 -2.56 5.23 2.82
CA ILE A 18 -1.26 4.71 2.41
C ILE A 18 -1.25 4.57 0.88
N THR A 19 -0.25 5.17 0.23
CA THR A 19 -0.03 4.99 -1.20
C THR A 19 1.15 4.05 -1.41
N VAL A 20 0.88 2.88 -1.99
CA VAL A 20 1.88 1.86 -2.31
C VAL A 20 2.21 1.93 -3.79
N ARG A 21 3.49 2.11 -4.12
CA ARG A 21 3.94 2.11 -5.51
C ARG A 21 4.24 0.67 -5.94
N VAL A 22 3.38 0.12 -6.79
CA VAL A 22 3.58 -1.19 -7.39
C VAL A 22 4.41 -1.02 -8.65
N ILE A 23 5.59 -1.65 -8.67
CA ILE A 23 6.57 -1.50 -9.75
C ILE A 23 6.68 -2.80 -10.50
N LYS A 24 6.33 -2.78 -11.79
CA LYS A 24 6.51 -3.94 -12.69
C LYS A 24 7.92 -3.99 -13.25
N SER A 25 8.47 -2.83 -13.63
CA SER A 25 9.84 -2.72 -14.14
C SER A 25 10.44 -1.38 -13.77
N PHE A 26 11.62 -1.44 -13.15
CA PHE A 26 12.42 -0.25 -12.84
C PHE A 26 13.03 0.37 -14.09
N GLU A 27 13.52 -0.47 -15.02
CA GLU A 27 14.16 -0.05 -16.28
C GLU A 27 13.21 0.78 -17.13
N TYR A 28 12.00 0.27 -17.37
CA TYR A 28 10.99 0.96 -18.18
C TYR A 28 10.09 1.91 -17.37
N ARG A 29 10.41 2.13 -16.08
CA ARG A 29 9.63 2.93 -15.13
C ARG A 29 8.14 2.59 -15.12
N ASN A 30 7.82 1.32 -15.35
CA ASN A 30 6.45 0.85 -15.35
C ASN A 30 5.99 0.64 -13.90
N SER A 31 5.20 1.58 -13.40
CA SER A 31 4.66 1.53 -12.04
C SER A 31 3.23 2.08 -12.00
N LYS A 32 2.47 1.65 -11.00
CA LYS A 32 1.12 2.13 -10.71
C LYS A 32 0.95 2.29 -9.21
N ASN A 33 0.27 3.35 -8.80
CA ASN A 33 -0.01 3.60 -7.38
C ASN A 33 -1.29 2.86 -6.97
N LEU A 34 -1.19 2.08 -5.90
CA LEU A 34 -2.31 1.53 -5.16
C LEU A 34 -2.55 2.45 -3.96
N VAL A 35 -3.75 3.03 -3.87
CA VAL A 35 -4.13 3.90 -2.74
C VAL A 35 -5.05 3.10 -1.83
N LEU A 36 -4.61 2.94 -0.58
CA LEU A 36 -5.37 2.30 0.49
C LEU A 36 -5.86 3.39 1.44
N HIS A 37 -7.16 3.41 1.68
CA HIS A 37 -7.81 4.35 2.57
C HIS A 37 -8.23 3.65 3.87
N HIS A 38 -8.43 4.43 4.93
CA HIS A 38 -8.92 3.94 6.23
C HIS A 38 -8.04 2.85 6.82
N ILE A 39 -6.71 3.03 6.74
CA ILE A 39 -5.76 2.13 7.38
C ILE A 39 -5.51 2.61 8.81
N ASP A 40 -5.71 1.70 9.76
CA ASP A 40 -5.34 1.93 11.14
C ASP A 40 -3.87 1.59 11.36
N LEU A 41 -3.04 2.61 11.55
CA LEU A 41 -1.59 2.46 11.74
C LEU A 41 -1.20 1.89 13.11
N GLU A 42 -2.12 1.83 14.07
CA GLU A 42 -1.86 1.29 15.40
C GLU A 42 -2.05 -0.22 15.45
N THR A 43 -2.94 -0.74 14.60
CA THR A 43 -3.33 -2.16 14.61
C THR A 43 -2.90 -2.93 13.37
N THR A 44 -2.82 -2.28 12.21
CA THR A 44 -2.48 -2.95 10.94
C THR A 44 -1.03 -3.40 10.95
N SER A 45 -0.81 -4.71 10.92
CA SER A 45 0.52 -5.30 10.75
C SER A 45 1.01 -5.20 9.31
N ILE A 46 2.33 -5.37 9.12
CA ILE A 46 2.94 -5.37 7.79
C ILE A 46 2.42 -6.54 6.93
N ASP A 47 2.17 -7.69 7.54
CA ASP A 47 1.66 -8.88 6.82
C ASP A 47 0.22 -8.68 6.36
N GLU A 48 -0.62 -8.05 7.18
CA GLU A 48 -1.98 -7.66 6.81
C GLU A 48 -1.97 -6.61 5.69
N LEU A 49 -1.09 -5.61 5.79
CA LEU A 49 -0.93 -4.58 4.76
C LEU A 49 -0.51 -5.21 3.41
N LEU A 50 0.44 -6.15 3.45
CA LEU A 50 0.86 -6.89 2.25
C LEU A 50 -0.31 -7.70 1.68
N THR A 51 -1.05 -8.41 2.54
CA THR A 51 -2.22 -9.20 2.15
C THR A 51 -3.28 -8.34 1.46
N LEU A 52 -3.61 -7.18 2.04
CA LEU A 52 -4.54 -6.20 1.46
C LEU A 52 -4.06 -5.73 0.08
N CYS A 53 -2.76 -5.43 -0.07
CA CYS A 53 -2.19 -5.05 -1.36
C CYS A 53 -2.39 -6.16 -2.40
N LEU A 54 -2.06 -7.40 -2.05
CA LEU A 54 -2.18 -8.55 -2.94
C LEU A 54 -3.63 -8.82 -3.35
N GLN A 55 -4.57 -8.72 -2.42
CA GLN A 55 -6.00 -8.88 -2.70
C GLN A 55 -6.50 -7.82 -3.69
N GLN A 56 -6.15 -6.55 -3.50
CA GLN A 56 -6.54 -5.46 -4.39
C GLN A 56 -5.94 -5.61 -5.79
N ILE A 57 -4.65 -5.96 -5.86
CA ILE A 57 -3.95 -6.21 -7.13
C ILE A 57 -4.57 -7.40 -7.86
N SER A 58 -4.96 -8.46 -7.14
CA SER A 58 -5.51 -9.67 -7.75
C SER A 58 -6.95 -9.50 -8.24
N SER A 59 -7.75 -8.70 -7.53
CA SER A 59 -9.20 -8.59 -7.78
C SER A 59 -9.57 -7.57 -8.84
N ALA A 60 -8.83 -6.47 -8.97
CA ALA A 60 -9.22 -5.37 -9.85
C ALA A 60 -8.67 -5.53 -11.28
N PRO A 61 -9.51 -5.40 -12.33
CA PRO A 61 -9.12 -5.68 -13.72
C PRO A 61 -7.98 -4.79 -14.23
N GLY A 62 -7.84 -3.57 -13.69
CA GLY A 62 -6.77 -2.63 -14.02
C GLY A 62 -5.37 -3.03 -13.55
N TRP A 63 -5.21 -4.20 -12.91
CA TRP A 63 -3.94 -4.71 -12.38
C TRP A 63 -3.44 -5.96 -13.10
N LYS A 64 -4.15 -6.48 -14.11
CA LYS A 64 -3.79 -7.70 -14.83
C LYS A 64 -2.32 -7.72 -15.31
N THR A 65 -1.79 -6.58 -15.77
CA THR A 65 -0.40 -6.46 -16.23
C THR A 65 0.66 -6.53 -15.13
N PHE A 66 0.27 -6.44 -13.86
CA PHE A 66 1.11 -6.49 -12.66
C PHE A 66 1.02 -7.84 -11.93
N GLN A 67 0.13 -8.75 -12.34
CA GLN A 67 -0.09 -10.07 -11.74
C GLN A 67 0.85 -11.17 -12.31
N ASN A 68 1.86 -10.80 -13.09
CA ASN A 68 2.72 -11.75 -13.80
C ASN A 68 3.73 -12.48 -12.89
N VAL A 69 3.85 -12.07 -11.62
CA VAL A 69 4.79 -12.64 -10.65
C VAL A 69 4.02 -13.09 -9.42
N ALA A 70 4.24 -14.33 -9.00
CA ALA A 70 3.74 -14.82 -7.72
C ALA A 70 4.49 -14.11 -6.57
N LEU A 71 3.82 -13.16 -5.93
CA LEU A 71 4.34 -12.45 -4.77
C LEU A 71 4.14 -13.33 -3.53
N GLY A 72 5.23 -13.65 -2.82
CA GLY A 72 5.20 -14.43 -1.57
C GLY A 72 6.19 -15.62 -1.52
N GLN A 73 6.62 -16.15 -2.65
CA GLN A 73 7.46 -17.35 -2.71
C GLN A 73 8.95 -17.11 -2.39
N HIS A 74 9.35 -15.87 -2.10
CA HIS A 74 10.75 -15.50 -1.90
C HIS A 74 11.05 -14.83 -0.56
N LEU A 75 10.04 -14.69 0.33
CA LEU A 75 10.26 -14.13 1.67
C LEU A 75 10.67 -15.20 2.69
N GLU A 76 10.50 -16.49 2.39
CA GLU A 76 10.83 -17.60 3.30
C GLU A 76 12.30 -18.08 3.19
N SER A 77 13.10 -17.50 2.29
CA SER A 77 14.47 -17.94 2.00
C SER A 77 15.57 -16.97 2.45
N ARG A 78 15.28 -16.02 3.35
CA ARG A 78 16.27 -15.10 3.93
C ARG A 78 16.22 -15.03 5.44
#